data_AF-A0A2E8CUR9-F1
#
_entry.id   AF-A0A2E8CUR9-F1
#
_cell.length_a   1.000
_cell.length_b   1.000
_cell.length_c   1.000
_cell.angle_alpha   90.00
_cell.angle_beta   90.00
_cell.angle_gamma   90.00
#
_symmetry.space_group_name_H-M   'P 1'
#
loop_
_entity.id
_entity.type
_entity.pdbx_description
1 polymer ?
#
loop_
_entity_poly.entity_id
_entity_poly.type
_entity_poly.pdbx_seq_one_letter_code
_entity_poly.pdbx_strand_id
1 'polypeptide(L)' 'MTPFEHILDDQELAAVLTYVRNSWGNRASVITPQDVAKVRKEIKGVTGMYLPASLLEEHPHEG' A
#
# COMPACT_ATOMS: atom_id res chain seq x y z
N MET A 1 -12.50 -4.14 2.33
CA MET A 1 -11.93 -3.46 3.51
C MET A 1 -12.23 -1.98 3.39
N THR A 2 -12.38 -1.27 4.52
CA THR A 2 -12.59 0.19 4.53
C THR A 2 -11.36 0.92 3.96
N PRO A 3 -11.52 1.90 3.05
CA PRO A 3 -10.41 2.73 2.59
C PRO A 3 -9.92 3.66 3.70
N PHE A 4 -8.61 3.68 3.97
CA PHE A 4 -7.98 4.56 4.97
C PHE A 4 -7.37 5.83 4.36
N GLU A 5 -7.53 6.05 3.05
CA GLU A 5 -6.87 7.15 2.31
C GLU A 5 -7.11 8.53 2.92
N HIS A 6 -8.34 8.80 3.38
CA HIS A 6 -8.71 10.09 3.96
C HIS A 6 -8.69 10.10 5.49
N ILE A 7 -8.26 9.00 6.11
CA ILE A 7 -8.25 8.83 7.57
C ILE A 7 -6.84 9.05 8.12
N LEU A 8 -5.84 8.48 7.46
CA LEU A 8 -4.44 8.54 7.90
C LEU A 8 -3.61 9.41 6.96
N ASP A 9 -2.68 10.17 7.52
CA ASP A 9 -1.66 10.86 6.72
C ASP A 9 -0.55 9.89 6.26
N ASP A 10 0.42 10.40 5.49
CA ASP A 10 1.52 9.59 4.95
C ASP A 10 2.44 9.04 6.04
N GLN A 11 2.62 9.76 7.15
CA GLN A 11 3.47 9.34 8.27
C GLN A 11 2.81 8.21 9.06
N GLU A 12 1.54 8.40 9.41
CA GLU A 12 0.75 7.44 10.16
C GLU A 12 0.59 6.13 9.38
N LEU A 13 0.29 6.23 8.09
CA LEU A 13 0.16 5.07 7.23
C LEU A 13 1.49 4.33 7.08
N ALA A 14 2.61 5.05 6.88
CA ALA A 14 3.94 4.45 6.83
C ALA A 14 4.32 3.71 8.12
N ALA A 15 3.98 4.28 9.29
CA ALA A 15 4.23 3.68 10.59
C ALA A 15 3.43 2.38 10.77
N VAL A 16 2.12 2.39 10.46
CA VAL A 16 1.26 1.20 10.56
C VAL A 16 1.75 0.10 9.61
N LEU A 17 2.07 0.44 8.36
CA LEU A 17 2.57 -0.53 7.39
C LEU A 17 3.92 -1.13 7.81
N THR A 18 4.80 -0.31 8.37
CA THR A 18 6.09 -0.78 8.91
C THR A 18 5.89 -1.73 10.08
N TYR A 19 4.97 -1.43 10.99
CA TYR A 19 4.59 -2.32 12.09
C TYR A 19 4.09 -3.67 11.55
N VAL A 20 3.16 -3.67 10.59
CA VAL A 20 2.64 -4.90 9.98
C VAL A 20 3.74 -5.72 9.30
N ARG A 21 4.62 -5.06 8.53
CA ARG A 21 5.76 -5.69 7.84
C ARG A 21 6.80 -6.33 8.76
N ASN A 22 6.83 -5.94 10.03
CA ASN A 22 7.80 -6.43 11.01
C ASN A 22 7.13 -7.11 12.23
N SER A 23 5.83 -7.38 12.15
CA SER A 23 5.07 -8.10 13.15
C SER A 23 4.82 -9.54 12.73
N TRP A 24 4.40 -10.38 13.68
CA TRP A 24 4.02 -11.78 13.43
C TRP A 24 5.11 -12.62 12.73
N GLY A 25 6.37 -12.36 13.06
CA GLY A 25 7.52 -13.07 12.50
C GLY A 25 8.01 -12.52 11.15
N ASN A 26 7.34 -11.54 10.57
CA ASN A 26 7.79 -10.88 9.35
C ASN A 26 9.04 -10.03 9.60
N ARG A 27 9.91 -9.94 8.59
CA ARG A 27 11.10 -9.08 8.59
C ARG A 27 11.25 -8.45 7.21
N ALA A 28 10.93 -7.18 7.09
CA ALA A 28 11.03 -6.47 5.83
C ALA A 28 11.47 -5.01 6.05
N SER A 29 11.94 -4.38 4.98
CA SER A 29 12.32 -2.98 4.99
C SER A 29 11.18 -2.08 5.51
N VAL A 30 11.57 -1.01 6.20
CA VAL A 30 10.69 0.07 6.64
C VAL A 30 10.02 0.72 5.43
N ILE A 31 8.75 1.08 5.58
CA ILE A 31 8.04 1.93 4.63
C ILE A 31 8.24 3.37 5.04
N THR A 32 8.68 4.20 4.11
CA THR A 32 8.84 5.64 4.35
C THR A 32 7.57 6.39 3.96
N PRO A 33 7.35 7.59 4.54
CA PRO A 33 6.26 8.48 4.11
C PRO A 33 6.34 8.82 2.61
N GLN A 34 7.54 8.91 2.06
CA GLN A 34 7.77 9.16 0.63
C GLN A 34 7.29 8.01 -0.24
N ASP A 35 7.44 6.75 0.22
CA ASP A 35 6.89 5.59 -0.48
C ASP A 35 5.36 5.66 -0.54
N VAL A 36 4.71 6.06 0.56
CA VAL A 36 3.25 6.25 0.62
C VAL A 36 2.80 7.36 -0.33
N ALA A 37 3.46 8.51 -0.29
CA ALA A 37 3.15 9.64 -1.15
C ALA A 37 3.29 9.29 -2.65
N LYS A 38 4.32 8.51 -3.01
CA LYS A 38 4.54 8.02 -4.37
C LYS A 38 3.34 7.17 -4.83
N VAL A 39 2.95 6.17 -4.04
CA VAL A 39 1.82 5.28 -4.40
C VAL A 39 0.51 6.06 -4.48
N ARG A 40 0.22 6.96 -3.53
CA ARG A 40 -0.97 7.83 -3.57
C ARG A 40 -1.08 8.64 -4.84
N LYS A 41 0.06 9.14 -5.35
CA LYS A 41 0.10 9.87 -6.61
C LYS A 41 -0.20 8.96 -7.81
N GLU A 42 0.31 7.73 -7.81
CA GLU A 42 0.10 6.75 -8.88
C GLU A 42 -1.36 6.28 -8.95
N ILE A 43 -2.04 6.12 -7.81
CA ILE A 43 -3.40 5.58 -7.74
C ILE A 43 -4.52 6.62 -7.67
N LYS A 44 -4.21 7.92 -7.81
CA LYS A 44 -5.17 9.03 -7.61
C LYS A 44 -6.45 8.94 -8.48
N GLY A 45 -6.41 8.22 -9.59
CA GLY A 45 -7.56 8.00 -10.48
C GLY A 45 -8.30 6.68 -10.26
N VAL A 46 -7.81 5.82 -9.36
CA VAL A 46 -8.39 4.50 -9.12
C VAL A 46 -9.53 4.63 -8.13
N THR A 47 -10.75 4.60 -8.64
CA THR A 47 -11.98 4.65 -7.83
C THR A 47 -12.61 3.27 -7.79
N GLY A 48 -12.69 2.67 -6.60
CA GLY A 48 -13.40 1.40 -6.39
C GLY A 48 -12.52 0.28 -5.85
N MET A 49 -13.04 -0.95 -5.90
CA MET A 49 -12.35 -2.13 -5.42
C MET A 49 -11.42 -2.69 -6.50
N TYR A 50 -10.17 -2.96 -6.15
CA TYR A 50 -9.27 -3.67 -7.05
C TYR A 50 -9.77 -5.11 -7.29
N LEU A 51 -9.93 -5.47 -8.56
CA LEU A 51 -10.27 -6.83 -8.96
C LEU A 51 -8.97 -7.64 -9.10
N PRO A 52 -8.91 -8.88 -8.58
CA PRO A 52 -7.70 -9.71 -8.69
C PRO A 52 -7.21 -9.89 -10.12
N ALA A 53 -8.12 -10.06 -11.09
CA ALA A 53 -7.77 -10.21 -12.49
C ALA A 53 -7.10 -8.94 -13.06
N SER A 54 -7.66 -7.76 -12.77
CA SER A 54 -7.10 -6.47 -13.21
C SER A 54 -5.71 -6.22 -12.61
N LEU A 55 -5.53 -6.53 -11.32
CA LEU A 55 -4.23 -6.41 -10.66
C LEU A 55 -3.17 -7.35 -11.26
N LEU A 56 -3.57 -8.58 -11.62
CA LEU A 56 -2.65 -9.56 -12.21
C LEU A 56 -2.21 -9.13 -13.62
N GLU A 57 -3.09 -8.47 -14.37
CA GLU A 57 -2.79 -7.90 -15.69
C GLU A 57 -1.82 -6.71 -15.58
N GLU A 58 -2.00 -5.84 -14.59
CA GLU A 58 -1.12 -4.68 -14.32
C GLU A 58 0.23 -5.07 -13.69
N HIS A 59 0.23 -6.13 -12.88
CA HIS A 59 1.38 -6.60 -12.10
C HIS A 59 1.53 -8.12 -12.23
N PRO A 60 1.99 -8.64 -13.38
CA PRO A 60 2.22 -10.07 -13.56
C PRO A 60 3.25 -10.57 -12.55
N HIS A 61 3.03 -11.77 -12.02
CA HIS A 61 4.03 -12.42 -11.16
C HIS A 61 5.35 -12.53 -11.93
N GLU A 62 6.41 -11.97 -11.37
CA GLU A 62 7.77 -12.29 -11.82
C GLU A 62 7.97 -13.80 -11.61
N GLY A 63 8.24 -14.51 -12.70
CA GLY A 63 8.50 -15.95 -12.72
C GLY A 63 9.91 -16.30 -12.26
#